data_AF-A0A246JYJ1-F1
#
_entry.id   AF-A0A246JYJ1-F1
#
_cell.length_a   1.000
_cell.length_b   1.000
_cell.length_c   1.000
_cell.angle_alpha   90.00
_cell.angle_beta   90.00
_cell.angle_gamma   90.00
#
_symmetry.space_group_name_H-M   'P 1'
#
loop_
_entity.id
_entity.type
_entity.pdbx_description
1 polymer ?
#
loop_
_entity_poly.entity_id
_entity_poly.type
_entity_poly.pdbx_seq_one_letter_code
_entity_poly.pdbx_strand_id
1 'polypeptide(L)' 'MTTKPRVSMRAAINAKCKSCIYDPFAKGLGSWREQVADCCSSNCPLHPIRPTPRERKSDGPV' A
#
# COMPACT_ATOMS: atom_id res chain seq x y z
N MET A 1 32.47 5.57 -1.00
CA MET A 1 31.64 5.11 -2.14
C MET A 1 30.23 4.90 -1.63
N THR A 2 29.30 5.83 -1.89
CA THR A 2 27.92 5.71 -1.41
C THR A 2 27.13 4.89 -2.44
N THR A 3 26.87 3.62 -2.16
CA THR A 3 26.10 2.75 -3.06
C THR A 3 24.66 3.25 -3.16
N LYS A 4 24.21 3.62 -4.35
CA LYS A 4 22.83 4.04 -4.61
C LYS A 4 21.87 2.92 -4.20
N PRO A 5 20.85 3.18 -3.35
CA PRO A 5 19.93 2.15 -2.92
C PRO A 5 19.18 1.56 -4.12
N ARG A 6 19.23 0.24 -4.29
CA ARG A 6 18.43 -0.44 -5.31
C ARG A 6 16.98 -0.48 -4.82
N VAL A 7 16.08 0.06 -5.63
CA VAL A 7 14.65 -0.03 -5.38
C VAL A 7 14.24 -1.49 -5.50
N SER A 8 13.60 -2.04 -4.46
CA SER A 8 13.07 -3.39 -4.51
C SER A 8 11.79 -3.44 -5.35
N MET A 9 11.50 -4.59 -5.96
CA MET A 9 10.25 -4.80 -6.69
C MET A 9 9.02 -4.46 -5.85
N ARG A 10 9.05 -4.79 -4.54
CA ARG A 10 7.96 -4.45 -3.62
C ARG A 10 7.82 -2.94 -3.43
N ALA A 11 8.93 -2.20 -3.35
CA ALA A 11 8.90 -0.74 -3.24
C ALA A 11 8.31 -0.10 -4.50
N ALA A 12 8.68 -0.59 -5.69
CA ALA A 12 8.12 -0.12 -6.96
C ALA A 12 6.61 -0.37 -7.07
N ILE A 13 6.14 -1.58 -6.71
CA ILE A 13 4.70 -1.92 -6.70
C ILE A 13 3.95 -1.01 -5.72
N ASN A 14 4.47 -0.84 -4.50
CA ASN A 14 3.85 0.04 -3.50
C ASN A 14 3.72 1.48 -4.01
N ALA A 15 4.78 2.01 -4.64
CA ALA A 15 4.76 3.35 -5.21
C ALA A 15 3.71 3.48 -6.32
N LYS A 16 3.61 2.50 -7.22
CA LYS A 16 2.63 2.48 -8.30
C LYS A 16 1.19 2.38 -7.79
N CYS A 17 0.91 1.49 -6.84
CA CYS A 17 -0.44 1.37 -6.28
C CYS A 17 -0.84 2.64 -5.53
N LYS A 18 0.10 3.22 -4.75
CA LYS A 18 -0.15 4.49 -4.06
C LYS A 18 -0.43 5.61 -5.06
N SER A 19 0.38 5.80 -6.09
CA SER A 19 0.12 6.84 -7.09
C SER A 19 -1.15 6.63 -7.92
N CYS A 20 -1.68 5.41 -7.96
CA CYS A 20 -2.85 5.07 -8.77
C CYS A 20 -4.18 5.47 -8.12
N ILE A 21 -4.33 5.28 -6.80
CA ILE A 21 -5.65 5.41 -6.14
C ILE A 21 -5.60 6.12 -4.78
N TYR A 22 -4.42 6.35 -4.19
CA TYR A 22 -4.36 7.02 -2.90
C TYR A 22 -4.79 8.48 -3.03
N ASP A 23 -5.86 8.84 -2.34
CA ASP A 23 -6.29 10.21 -2.13
C ASP A 23 -5.85 10.69 -0.73
N PRO A 24 -4.89 11.63 -0.63
CA PRO A 24 -4.45 12.19 0.65
C PRO A 24 -5.48 13.13 1.30
N PHE A 25 -6.50 13.58 0.58
CA PHE A 25 -7.53 14.49 1.10
C PHE A 25 -8.80 13.78 1.54
N ALA A 26 -8.95 12.49 1.21
CA ALA A 26 -10.07 11.67 1.62
C ALA A 26 -10.01 11.34 3.13
N LYS A 27 -10.45 12.28 3.95
CA LYS A 27 -10.57 12.11 5.41
C LYS A 27 -11.53 10.95 5.71
N GLY A 28 -11.06 10.00 6.52
CA GLY A 28 -11.86 8.86 6.97
C GLY A 28 -11.72 7.58 6.14
N LEU A 29 -11.05 7.59 4.98
CA LEU A 29 -10.79 6.39 4.17
C LEU A 29 -9.55 5.58 4.62
N GLY A 30 -9.09 5.80 5.86
CA GLY A 30 -7.90 5.15 6.39
C GLY A 30 -6.59 5.58 5.71
N SER A 31 -5.55 4.80 5.98
CA SER A 31 -4.21 4.90 5.43
C SER A 31 -4.16 4.56 3.94
N TRP A 32 -3.07 4.97 3.28
CA TRP A 32 -2.89 4.67 1.85
C TRP A 32 -2.93 3.17 1.50
N ARG A 33 -2.59 2.28 2.45
CA ARG A 33 -2.67 0.82 2.23
C ARG A 33 -4.10 0.31 2.31
N GLU A 34 -4.94 0.92 3.13
CA GLU A 34 -6.37 0.61 3.21
C GLU A 34 -7.04 1.02 1.89
N GLN A 35 -6.82 2.26 1.43
CA GLN A 35 -7.35 2.72 0.14
C GLN A 35 -6.89 1.86 -1.05
N VAL A 36 -5.62 1.41 -1.06
CA VAL A 36 -5.14 0.48 -2.10
C VAL A 36 -5.78 -0.91 -1.98
N ALA A 37 -6.02 -1.39 -0.75
CA ALA A 37 -6.73 -2.64 -0.49
C ALA A 37 -8.24 -2.57 -0.83
N ASP A 38 -8.78 -1.37 -0.96
CA ASP A 38 -10.16 -1.15 -1.43
C ASP A 38 -10.25 -0.90 -2.95
N CYS A 39 -9.12 -0.95 -3.68
CA CYS A 39 -9.12 -0.80 -5.13
C CYS A 39 -9.93 -1.92 -5.84
N CYS A 40 -11.04 -1.55 -6.49
CA CYS A 40 -11.93 -2.46 -7.21
C CYS A 40 -11.47 -2.82 -8.64
N SER A 41 -10.29 -2.37 -9.08
CA SER A 41 -9.76 -2.69 -10.42
C SER A 41 -9.23 -4.13 -10.47
N SER A 42 -10.13 -5.10 -10.61
CA SER A 42 -9.82 -6.53 -10.64
C SER A 42 -8.98 -6.94 -11.85
N ASN A 43 -9.10 -6.22 -12.98
CA ASN A 43 -8.29 -6.44 -14.18
C ASN A 43 -6.88 -5.86 -14.08
N CYS A 44 -6.53 -5.17 -12.99
CA CYS A 44 -5.19 -4.65 -12.80
C CYS A 44 -4.18 -5.80 -12.59
N PRO A 45 -3.08 -5.87 -13.36
CA PRO A 45 -2.07 -6.93 -13.19
C PRO A 45 -1.42 -6.95 -11.79
N LEU A 46 -1.47 -5.83 -11.06
CA LEU A 46 -0.96 -5.72 -9.70
C LEU A 46 -2.00 -6.09 -8.63
N HIS A 47 -3.26 -6.31 -8.99
CA HIS A 47 -4.35 -6.59 -8.05
C HIS A 47 -4.03 -7.74 -7.08
N PRO A 48 -3.45 -8.89 -7.51
CA PRO A 48 -3.14 -10.00 -6.60
C PRO A 48 -1.96 -9.72 -5.65
N ILE A 49 -1.12 -8.72 -5.97
CA ILE A 49 0.15 -8.45 -5.26
C ILE A 49 0.20 -7.05 -4.65
N ARG A 50 -0.93 -6.36 -4.59
CA ARG A 50 -1.06 -5.02 -4.03
C ARG A 50 -0.73 -5.00 -2.53
N PRO A 51 -0.24 -3.86 -2.01
CA PRO A 51 0.00 -3.72 -0.58
C PRO A 51 -1.30 -3.80 0.20
N THR A 52 -1.32 -4.64 1.21
CA THR A 52 -2.38 -4.72 2.22
C THR A 52 -1.97 -3.99 3.51
N PRO A 53 -2.94 -3.53 4.32
CA PRO A 53 -2.68 -3.04 5.67
C PRO A 53 -2.00 -4.11 6.52
N ARG A 54 -1.12 -3.70 7.43
CA ARG A 54 -0.58 -4.61 8.44
C ARG A 54 -1.64 -4.73 9.55
N GLU A 55 -1.97 -5.95 9.95
CA GLU A 55 -2.75 -6.16 11.16
C GLU A 55 -2.03 -5.48 12.32
N ARG A 56 -2.74 -4.65 13.09
CA ARG A 56 -2.26 -4.26 14.39
C ARG A 56 -2.29 -5.52 15.25
N LYS A 57 -1.14 -5.99 15.73
CA LYS A 57 -1.15 -6.87 16.90
C LYS A 57 -1.78 -6.06 18.01
N SER A 58 -3.03 -6.35 18.36
CA SER A 58 -3.61 -5.84 19.59
C SER A 58 -2.80 -6.49 20.71
N ASP A 59 -1.94 -5.72 21.37
CA ASP A 59 -1.49 -6.11 22.71
C ASP A 59 -2.75 -6.41 23.53
N GLY A 60 -2.80 -7.62 24.08
CA GLY A 60 -3.98 -8.17 24.75
C GLY A 60 -4.49 -7.30 25.90
N PRO A 61 -5.66 -7.64 26.47
CA PRO A 61 -6.32 -6.79 27.46
C PRO A 61 -5.40 -6.56 28.67
N VAL A 62 -5.21 -5.29 29.03
CA VAL A 62 -4.67 -4.83 30.33
C VAL A 62 -5.66 -5.14 31.43
#